data_AF-A0A4Y2GA39-F1
#
_entry.id   AF-A0A4Y2GA39-F1
#
_cell.length_a   1.000
_cell.length_b   1.000
_cell.length_c   1.000
_cell.angle_alpha   90.00
_cell.angle_beta   90.00
_cell.angle_gamma   90.00
#
_symmetry.space_group_name_H-M   'P 1'
#
loop_
_entity.id
_entity.type
_entity.pdbx_description
1 polymer ?
#
loop_
_entity_poly.entity_id
_entity_poly.type
_entity_poly.pdbx_seq_one_letter_code
_entity_poly.pdbx_strand_id
1 'polypeptide(L)'
;MVPFRWLSCYDVSLSHLRILDALSILYFAFIPHSVKSIYFSILAGIYLEKNVSSEGKARIKEIHQYLSEKKMTPEGISRKERIVQKLFKERMRTQLVLHFYTAVLPLLKKDVCLFQTKEPLIHKLYDEQEQLFLDFLSCFLKHEVLKGKNVKQLLSLNVSEDEVMLKKSKMFLGSAESIVSKNVKHDTVAAFFKQANQAYVECAQYLQKKLPLNSSLLQSISAIDPIARGHSVTADRLKRLPKLVTNVLMQEEEMQYSLDVHLYQVDKFLPSYTDEHGNILQIDIWWAAVFRSNKYCVLSKMVQAILSCFHVPQVENSFSMMGDVLDKESGNMKIGTFSAIQTVKYRLSSQNKSAIDFF
;
A
#
# COMPACT_ATOMS: atom_id res chain seq x y z
N MET A 1 -0.26 13.19 -6.93
CA MET A 1 1.10 12.71 -6.66
C MET A 1 1.05 12.09 -5.27
N VAL A 2 1.34 10.80 -5.11
CA VAL A 2 1.18 10.12 -3.82
C VAL A 2 2.37 10.50 -2.92
N PRO A 3 2.16 11.06 -1.70
CA PRO A 3 3.21 11.71 -0.91
C PRO A 3 4.17 10.73 -0.18
N PHE A 4 3.92 9.42 -0.24
CA PHE A 4 4.73 8.44 0.48
C PHE A 4 5.95 7.99 -0.35
N ARG A 5 7.15 8.28 0.16
CA ARG A 5 8.45 7.92 -0.46
C ARG A 5 8.59 6.44 -0.82
N TRP A 6 7.94 5.50 -0.15
CA TRP A 6 8.05 4.07 -0.47
C TRP A 6 7.07 3.61 -1.57
N LEU A 7 5.90 4.28 -1.71
CA LEU A 7 5.01 4.07 -2.86
C LEU A 7 5.71 4.50 -4.17
N SER A 8 6.64 5.46 -4.07
CA SER A 8 7.54 5.80 -5.17
C SER A 8 8.41 4.62 -5.60
N CYS A 9 8.86 3.73 -4.72
CA CYS A 9 9.71 2.60 -5.10
C CYS A 9 8.99 1.63 -6.03
N TYR A 10 7.71 1.36 -5.80
CA TYR A 10 6.90 0.52 -6.70
C TYR A 10 6.73 1.21 -8.05
N ASP A 11 6.25 2.46 -8.06
CA ASP A 11 5.95 3.19 -9.30
C ASP A 11 7.23 3.42 -10.13
N VAL A 12 8.36 3.69 -9.46
CA VAL A 12 9.69 3.79 -10.06
C VAL A 12 10.12 2.43 -10.62
N SER A 13 9.98 1.34 -9.87
CA SER A 13 10.39 0.00 -10.34
C SER A 13 9.59 -0.44 -11.57
N LEU A 14 8.27 -0.23 -11.53
CA LEU A 14 7.37 -0.51 -12.64
C LEU A 14 7.73 0.33 -13.88
N SER A 15 7.95 1.63 -13.68
CA SER A 15 8.37 2.53 -14.76
C SER A 15 9.72 2.12 -15.35
N HIS A 16 10.69 1.75 -14.50
CA HIS A 16 12.00 1.29 -14.94
C HIS A 16 11.92 0.00 -15.76
N LEU A 17 11.11 -0.98 -15.34
CA LEU A 17 10.91 -2.21 -16.13
C LEU A 17 10.32 -1.89 -17.51
N ARG A 18 9.34 -0.99 -17.59
CA ARG A 18 8.70 -0.59 -18.86
C ARG A 18 9.70 0.03 -19.84
N ILE A 19 10.66 0.80 -19.35
CA ILE A 19 11.64 1.50 -20.21
C ILE A 19 13.02 0.84 -20.22
N LEU A 20 13.21 -0.32 -19.59
CA LEU A 20 14.51 -0.95 -19.40
C LEU A 20 15.23 -1.21 -20.73
N ASP A 21 14.48 -1.68 -21.73
CA ASP A 21 15.00 -1.96 -23.06
C ASP A 21 15.41 -0.69 -23.79
N ALA A 22 14.57 0.36 -23.73
CA ALA A 22 14.87 1.66 -24.32
C ALA A 22 16.12 2.30 -23.66
N LEU A 23 16.23 2.20 -22.33
CA LEU A 23 17.42 2.63 -21.59
C LEU A 23 18.65 1.81 -22.00
N SER A 24 18.50 0.50 -22.17
CA SER A 24 19.60 -0.35 -22.63
C SER A 24 20.07 0.06 -24.02
N ILE A 25 19.15 0.29 -24.96
CA ILE A 25 19.51 0.80 -26.28
C ILE A 25 20.23 2.14 -26.16
N LEU A 26 19.67 3.11 -25.44
CA LEU A 26 20.24 4.46 -25.33
C LEU A 26 21.63 4.44 -24.69
N TYR A 27 21.80 3.69 -23.60
CA TYR A 27 23.05 3.69 -22.83
C TYR A 27 24.13 2.78 -23.41
N PHE A 28 23.82 1.95 -24.40
CA PHE A 28 24.81 1.17 -25.15
C PHE A 28 25.87 2.07 -25.84
N ALA A 29 25.49 3.30 -26.20
CA ALA A 29 26.39 4.29 -26.77
C ALA A 29 27.59 4.62 -25.86
N PHE A 30 27.39 4.57 -24.54
CA PHE A 30 28.40 4.95 -23.54
C PHE A 30 29.24 3.76 -23.06
N ILE A 31 29.06 2.56 -23.63
CA ILE A 31 29.91 1.41 -23.33
C ILE A 31 31.26 1.59 -24.06
N PRO A 32 32.40 1.43 -23.36
CA PRO A 32 33.71 1.50 -24.00
C PRO A 32 33.83 0.51 -25.16
N HIS A 33 34.45 0.94 -26.26
CA HIS A 33 34.60 0.11 -27.46
C HIS A 33 35.24 -1.26 -27.18
N SER A 34 36.17 -1.32 -26.22
CA SER A 34 36.87 -2.56 -25.82
C SER A 34 35.96 -3.65 -25.27
N VAL A 35 34.79 -3.31 -24.72
CA VAL A 35 33.86 -4.27 -24.09
C VAL A 35 32.48 -4.29 -24.74
N LYS A 36 32.29 -3.52 -25.82
CA LYS A 36 30.99 -3.35 -26.49
C LYS A 36 30.48 -4.64 -27.11
N SER A 37 31.38 -5.49 -27.62
CA SER A 37 31.06 -6.81 -28.17
C SER A 37 30.46 -7.76 -27.14
N ILE A 38 30.91 -7.70 -25.89
CA ILE A 38 30.44 -8.55 -24.78
C ILE A 38 28.93 -8.37 -24.54
N TYR A 39 28.45 -7.12 -24.64
CA TYR A 39 27.06 -6.77 -24.34
C TYR A 39 26.18 -6.66 -25.58
N PHE A 40 26.72 -6.90 -26.78
CA PHE A 40 25.96 -6.76 -28.02
C PHE A 40 24.80 -7.76 -28.10
N SER A 41 24.95 -8.96 -27.52
CA SER A 41 23.88 -9.98 -27.46
C SER A 41 22.62 -9.47 -26.77
N ILE A 42 22.75 -8.59 -25.78
CA ILE A 42 21.61 -7.95 -25.09
C ILE A 42 20.85 -7.06 -26.07
N LEU A 43 21.58 -6.23 -26.84
CA LEU A 43 20.99 -5.32 -27.81
C LEU A 43 20.31 -6.09 -28.96
N ALA A 44 20.97 -7.12 -29.45
CA ALA A 44 20.43 -8.01 -30.48
C ALA A 44 19.14 -8.71 -30.01
N GLY A 45 19.11 -9.17 -28.75
CA GLY A 45 17.91 -9.74 -28.13
C GLY A 45 16.75 -8.75 -28.10
N ILE A 46 16.98 -7.50 -27.69
CA ILE A 46 15.96 -6.45 -27.69
C ILE A 46 15.44 -6.17 -29.10
N TYR A 47 16.34 -6.08 -30.09
CA TYR A 47 15.93 -5.85 -31.48
C TYR A 47 15.04 -6.95 -32.02
N LEU A 48 15.33 -8.21 -31.66
CA LEU A 48 14.53 -9.36 -32.05
C LEU A 48 13.17 -9.32 -31.35
N GLU A 49 13.15 -9.15 -30.03
CA GLU A 49 11.91 -9.16 -29.23
C GLU A 49 10.95 -8.02 -29.63
N LYS A 50 11.49 -6.83 -29.94
CA LYS A 50 10.68 -5.66 -30.34
C LYS A 50 10.49 -5.53 -31.85
N ASN A 51 10.93 -6.50 -32.65
CA ASN A 51 10.84 -6.48 -34.12
C ASN A 51 11.39 -5.20 -34.77
N VAL A 52 12.55 -4.73 -34.31
CA VAL A 52 13.15 -3.48 -34.80
C VAL A 52 13.61 -3.66 -36.25
N SER A 53 13.07 -2.83 -37.16
CA SER A 53 13.39 -2.87 -38.59
C SER A 53 14.86 -2.51 -38.88
N SER A 54 15.34 -2.86 -40.06
CA SER A 54 16.69 -2.49 -40.52
C SER A 54 16.90 -0.97 -40.53
N GLU A 55 15.89 -0.20 -40.94
CA GLU A 55 15.90 1.26 -40.88
C GLU A 55 15.96 1.77 -39.43
N GLY A 56 15.19 1.17 -38.52
CA GLY A 56 15.22 1.49 -37.10
C GLY A 56 16.60 1.23 -36.48
N LYS A 57 17.24 0.11 -36.84
CA LYS A 57 18.62 -0.21 -36.41
C LYS A 57 19.62 0.81 -36.93
N ALA A 58 19.49 1.26 -38.19
CA ALA A 58 20.36 2.29 -38.76
C ALA A 58 20.24 3.62 -37.99
N ARG A 59 19.01 4.08 -37.74
CA ARG A 59 18.75 5.28 -36.92
C ARG A 59 19.32 5.18 -35.51
N ILE A 60 19.19 4.02 -34.87
CA ILE A 60 19.77 3.81 -33.52
C ILE A 60 21.30 3.91 -33.57
N LYS A 61 21.93 3.39 -34.63
CA LYS A 61 23.39 3.47 -34.81
C LYS A 61 23.86 4.92 -35.00
N GLU A 62 23.12 5.73 -35.75
CA GLU A 62 23.39 7.17 -35.89
C GLU A 62 23.31 7.89 -34.54
N ILE A 63 22.25 7.61 -33.75
CA ILE A 63 22.11 8.15 -32.39
C ILE A 63 23.27 7.72 -31.50
N HIS A 64 23.71 6.47 -31.58
CA HIS A 64 24.86 5.98 -30.80
C HIS A 64 26.15 6.70 -31.15
N GLN A 65 26.39 6.97 -32.44
CA GLN A 65 27.56 7.72 -32.89
C GLN A 65 27.54 9.14 -32.33
N TYR A 66 26.43 9.85 -32.51
CA TYR A 66 26.24 11.20 -31.97
C TYR A 66 26.45 11.26 -30.44
N LEU A 67 25.91 10.29 -29.70
CA LEU A 67 26.05 10.25 -28.24
C LEU A 67 27.47 9.92 -27.78
N SER A 68 28.22 9.11 -28.55
CA SER A 68 29.60 8.74 -28.21
C SER A 68 30.60 9.88 -28.40
N GLU A 69 30.32 10.81 -29.32
CA GLU A 69 31.16 11.96 -29.63
C GLU A 69 30.92 13.15 -28.68
N LYS A 70 29.86 13.08 -27.87
CA LYS A 70 29.48 14.17 -26.97
C LYS A 70 30.51 14.35 -25.85
N LYS A 71 31.12 15.55 -25.80
CA LYS A 71 31.97 15.96 -24.67
C LYS A 71 31.13 16.05 -23.40
N MET A 72 31.56 15.35 -22.34
CA MET A 72 30.87 15.30 -21.06
C MET A 72 31.80 15.75 -19.94
N THR A 73 31.23 16.32 -18.87
CA THR A 73 31.98 16.60 -17.65
C THR A 73 32.40 15.29 -16.96
N PRO A 74 33.42 15.30 -16.09
CA PRO A 74 33.81 14.13 -15.31
C PRO A 74 32.64 13.50 -14.52
N GLU A 75 31.78 14.32 -13.92
CA GLU A 75 30.60 13.87 -13.17
C GLU A 75 29.57 13.22 -14.09
N GLY A 76 29.40 13.78 -15.30
CA GLY A 76 28.56 13.22 -16.34
C GLY A 76 29.00 11.82 -16.74
N ILE A 77 30.30 11.64 -17.00
CA ILE A 77 30.91 10.35 -17.34
C ILE A 77 30.67 9.35 -16.21
N SER A 78 31.02 9.71 -14.97
CA SER A 78 30.83 8.84 -13.80
C SER A 78 29.36 8.42 -13.62
N ARG A 79 28.40 9.33 -13.86
CA ARG A 79 26.97 8.99 -13.82
C ARG A 79 26.59 7.99 -14.90
N LYS A 80 27.08 8.14 -16.13
CA LYS A 80 26.80 7.20 -17.23
C LYS A 80 27.41 5.83 -16.96
N GLU A 81 28.62 5.76 -16.42
CA GLU A 81 29.28 4.50 -16.03
C GLU A 81 28.48 3.73 -14.99
N ARG A 82 27.97 4.40 -13.94
CA ARG A 82 27.09 3.77 -12.93
C ARG A 82 25.82 3.19 -13.56
N ILE A 83 25.22 3.89 -14.53
CA ILE A 83 24.02 3.42 -15.22
C ILE A 83 24.35 2.23 -16.12
N VAL A 84 25.43 2.30 -16.89
CA VAL A 84 25.92 1.20 -17.74
C VAL A 84 26.19 -0.05 -16.89
N GLN A 85 26.81 0.12 -15.72
CA GLN A 85 27.02 -0.98 -14.78
C GLN A 85 25.69 -1.66 -14.40
N LYS A 86 24.64 -0.90 -14.07
CA LYS A 86 23.33 -1.47 -13.69
C LYS A 86 22.54 -2.09 -14.84
N LEU A 87 22.65 -1.54 -16.06
CA LEU A 87 21.89 -2.01 -17.23
C LEU A 87 22.53 -3.21 -17.94
N PHE A 88 23.85 -3.38 -17.81
CA PHE A 88 24.62 -4.37 -18.55
C PHE A 88 25.38 -5.33 -17.63
N LYS A 89 26.33 -4.84 -16.82
CA LYS A 89 27.16 -5.69 -15.94
C LYS A 89 26.32 -6.41 -14.89
N GLU A 90 25.42 -5.68 -14.24
CA GLU A 90 24.55 -6.18 -13.17
C GLU A 90 23.11 -6.38 -13.66
N ARG A 91 22.90 -6.55 -14.98
CA ARG A 91 21.56 -6.60 -15.59
C ARG A 91 20.64 -7.61 -14.91
N MET A 92 21.14 -8.83 -14.68
CA MET A 92 20.38 -9.90 -14.03
C MET A 92 19.95 -9.48 -12.61
N ARG A 93 20.88 -8.93 -11.81
CA ARG A 93 20.58 -8.44 -10.45
C ARG A 93 19.52 -7.34 -10.49
N THR A 94 19.67 -6.37 -11.40
CA THR A 94 18.71 -5.26 -11.57
C THR A 94 17.33 -5.80 -11.92
N GLN A 95 17.23 -6.73 -12.89
CA GLN A 95 15.95 -7.32 -13.27
C GLN A 95 15.31 -8.12 -12.13
N LEU A 96 16.08 -8.96 -11.43
CA LEU A 96 15.58 -9.72 -10.27
C LEU A 96 14.96 -8.79 -9.21
N VAL A 97 15.68 -7.73 -8.82
CA VAL A 97 15.21 -6.77 -7.81
C VAL A 97 13.98 -6.00 -8.28
N LEU A 98 13.98 -5.49 -9.51
CA LEU A 98 12.85 -4.73 -10.05
C LEU A 98 11.59 -5.59 -10.12
N HIS A 99 11.69 -6.81 -10.64
CA HIS A 99 10.55 -7.73 -10.72
C HIS A 99 10.03 -8.11 -9.34
N PHE A 100 10.93 -8.36 -8.38
CA PHE A 100 10.57 -8.64 -7.00
C PHE A 100 9.79 -7.47 -6.37
N TYR A 101 10.30 -6.24 -6.51
CA TYR A 101 9.61 -5.05 -6.00
C TYR A 101 8.24 -4.83 -6.64
N THR A 102 8.11 -5.03 -7.95
CA THR A 102 6.81 -4.92 -8.61
C THR A 102 5.81 -6.00 -8.21
N ALA A 103 6.25 -7.10 -7.61
CA ALA A 103 5.39 -8.17 -7.13
C ALA A 103 5.00 -8.01 -5.65
N VAL A 104 5.96 -7.64 -4.79
CA VAL A 104 5.75 -7.59 -3.34
C VAL A 104 5.18 -6.27 -2.85
N LEU A 105 5.67 -5.13 -3.38
CA LEU A 105 5.21 -3.82 -2.91
C LEU A 105 3.71 -3.55 -3.14
N PRO A 106 3.04 -4.09 -4.19
CA PRO A 106 1.59 -4.00 -4.33
C PRO A 106 0.80 -4.53 -3.13
N LEU A 107 1.29 -5.57 -2.46
CA LEU A 107 0.64 -6.16 -1.27
C LEU A 107 0.48 -5.09 -0.18
N LEU A 108 1.53 -4.31 0.06
CA LEU A 108 1.54 -3.20 1.02
C LEU A 108 0.80 -1.97 0.49
N LYS A 109 0.90 -1.68 -0.82
CA LYS A 109 0.28 -0.51 -1.46
C LYS A 109 -1.25 -0.58 -1.40
N LYS A 110 -1.83 -1.77 -1.57
CA LYS A 110 -3.30 -1.97 -1.55
C LYS A 110 -3.91 -1.47 -0.24
N ASP A 111 -3.36 -1.88 0.89
CA ASP A 111 -3.79 -1.46 2.23
C ASP A 111 -3.74 0.08 2.39
N VAL A 112 -2.60 0.67 2.04
CA VAL A 112 -2.44 2.14 2.16
C VAL A 112 -3.36 2.91 1.23
N CYS A 113 -3.61 2.43 0.02
CA CYS A 113 -4.55 3.07 -0.90
C CYS A 113 -6.01 2.95 -0.43
N LEU A 114 -6.38 1.83 0.22
CA LEU A 114 -7.73 1.63 0.76
C LEU A 114 -8.06 2.69 1.83
N PHE A 115 -7.15 2.91 2.78
CA PHE A 115 -7.34 3.90 3.84
C PHE A 115 -6.98 5.34 3.44
N GLN A 116 -6.71 5.60 2.16
CA GLN A 116 -6.59 6.96 1.59
C GLN A 116 -7.91 7.47 1.00
N THR A 117 -8.94 6.63 0.94
CA THR A 117 -10.27 7.00 0.46
C THR A 117 -10.93 8.03 1.39
N LYS A 118 -11.99 8.69 0.91
CA LYS A 118 -12.76 9.66 1.72
C LYS A 118 -13.78 8.99 2.64
N GLU A 119 -14.01 7.69 2.47
CA GLU A 119 -15.04 6.94 3.16
C GLU A 119 -14.60 6.57 4.59
N PRO A 120 -15.53 6.50 5.55
CA PRO A 120 -15.22 6.06 6.92
C PRO A 120 -14.95 4.55 7.00
N LEU A 121 -13.70 4.12 6.82
CA LEU A 121 -13.30 2.71 6.80
C LEU A 121 -12.71 2.18 8.11
N ILE A 122 -12.86 2.89 9.24
CA ILE A 122 -12.31 2.45 10.53
C ILE A 122 -12.79 1.05 10.96
N HIS A 123 -13.99 0.65 10.54
CA HIS A 123 -14.56 -0.68 10.75
C HIS A 123 -13.81 -1.79 10.01
N LYS A 124 -13.23 -1.50 8.84
CA LYS A 124 -12.43 -2.45 8.05
C LYS A 124 -10.97 -2.52 8.51
N LEU A 125 -10.50 -1.53 9.27
CA LEU A 125 -9.08 -1.38 9.60
C LEU A 125 -8.47 -2.63 10.24
N TYR A 126 -9.18 -3.25 11.17
CA TYR A 126 -8.68 -4.46 11.82
C TYR A 126 -8.57 -5.64 10.84
N ASP A 127 -9.64 -5.94 10.12
CA ASP A 127 -9.73 -7.10 9.25
C ASP A 127 -8.75 -6.98 8.06
N GLU A 128 -8.60 -5.78 7.49
CA GLU A 128 -7.65 -5.53 6.40
C GLU A 128 -6.19 -5.62 6.87
N GLN A 129 -5.87 -5.18 8.10
CA GLN A 129 -4.53 -5.35 8.66
C GLN A 129 -4.21 -6.82 8.94
N GLU A 130 -5.19 -7.58 9.45
CA GLU A 130 -5.04 -9.02 9.68
C GLU A 130 -4.80 -9.75 8.36
N GLN A 131 -5.60 -9.44 7.34
CA GLN A 131 -5.47 -10.03 6.01
C GLN A 131 -4.14 -9.66 5.35
N LEU A 132 -3.74 -8.38 5.40
CA LEU A 132 -2.44 -7.90 4.91
C LEU A 132 -1.29 -8.71 5.53
N PHE A 133 -1.33 -8.89 6.84
CA PHE A 133 -0.28 -9.60 7.56
C PHE A 133 -0.24 -11.07 7.15
N LEU A 134 -1.39 -11.75 7.07
CA LEU A 134 -1.50 -13.13 6.62
C LEU A 134 -1.01 -13.31 5.17
N ASP A 135 -1.48 -12.47 4.25
CA ASP A 135 -1.08 -12.49 2.85
C ASP A 135 0.43 -12.30 2.71
N PHE A 136 1.00 -11.36 3.45
CA PHE A 136 2.44 -11.10 3.43
C PHE A 136 3.25 -12.29 3.97
N LEU A 137 2.84 -12.88 5.10
CA LEU A 137 3.50 -14.06 5.65
C LEU A 137 3.43 -15.26 4.70
N SER A 138 2.31 -15.45 4.00
CA SER A 138 2.13 -16.56 3.05
C SER A 138 3.12 -16.55 1.88
N CYS A 139 3.73 -15.39 1.58
CA CYS A 139 4.72 -15.24 0.51
C CYS A 139 6.02 -16.01 0.80
N PHE A 140 6.36 -16.26 2.06
CA PHE A 140 7.65 -16.86 2.44
C PHE A 140 7.58 -17.87 3.59
N LEU A 141 6.46 -18.02 4.29
CA LEU A 141 6.25 -19.01 5.34
C LEU A 141 5.39 -20.19 4.88
N LYS A 142 5.60 -21.35 5.50
CA LYS A 142 4.85 -22.58 5.25
C LYS A 142 3.37 -22.40 5.57
N HIS A 143 2.50 -22.85 4.67
CA HIS A 143 1.05 -22.73 4.83
C HIS A 143 0.54 -23.49 6.06
N GLU A 144 1.13 -24.66 6.34
CA GLU A 144 0.85 -25.48 7.52
C GLU A 144 1.21 -24.79 8.84
N VAL A 145 2.16 -23.85 8.82
CA VAL A 145 2.51 -23.04 10.00
C VAL A 145 1.49 -21.93 10.20
N LEU A 146 0.95 -21.35 9.13
CA LEU A 146 -0.02 -20.25 9.22
C LEU A 146 -1.44 -20.76 9.52
N LYS A 147 -1.81 -21.93 8.99
CA LYS A 147 -3.16 -22.47 9.06
C LYS A 147 -3.61 -22.66 10.51
N GLY A 148 -4.76 -22.08 10.84
CA GLY A 148 -5.40 -22.22 12.15
C GLY A 148 -4.74 -21.42 13.29
N LYS A 149 -3.70 -20.62 13.01
CA LYS A 149 -3.17 -19.67 13.98
C LYS A 149 -4.07 -18.45 14.08
N ASN A 150 -4.34 -18.02 15.30
CA ASN A 150 -4.94 -16.72 15.55
C ASN A 150 -3.88 -15.60 15.50
N VAL A 151 -4.33 -14.36 15.42
CA VAL A 151 -3.49 -13.17 15.40
C VAL A 151 -2.43 -13.13 16.50
N LYS A 152 -2.76 -13.49 17.75
CA LYS A 152 -1.78 -13.47 18.85
C LYS A 152 -0.65 -14.45 18.59
N GLN A 153 -0.97 -15.64 18.06
CA GLN A 153 0.01 -16.66 17.70
C GLN A 153 0.87 -16.25 16.50
N LEU A 154 0.31 -15.49 15.55
CA LEU A 154 1.05 -14.96 14.40
C LEU A 154 2.00 -13.83 14.81
N LEU A 155 1.59 -12.97 15.75
CA LEU A 155 2.44 -11.91 16.31
C LEU A 155 3.60 -12.47 17.12
N SER A 156 3.43 -13.63 17.77
CA SER A 156 4.49 -14.30 18.54
C SER A 156 5.35 -15.26 17.69
N LEU A 157 5.03 -15.44 16.40
CA LEU A 157 5.75 -16.37 15.54
C LEU A 157 7.16 -15.87 15.25
N ASN A 158 8.17 -16.71 15.48
CA ASN A 158 9.53 -16.39 15.05
C ASN A 158 9.66 -16.62 13.53
N VAL A 159 9.45 -15.56 12.76
CA VAL A 159 9.47 -15.60 11.28
C VAL A 159 10.88 -15.81 10.68
N SER A 160 11.92 -15.88 11.52
CA SER A 160 13.31 -16.06 11.10
C SER A 160 13.78 -17.53 11.11
N GLU A 161 12.97 -18.46 11.60
CA GLU A 161 13.35 -19.88 11.71
C GLU A 161 13.19 -20.63 10.39
N ASP A 162 14.23 -21.37 9.98
CA ASP A 162 14.20 -22.17 8.76
C ASP A 162 13.09 -23.24 8.76
N GLU A 163 12.70 -23.73 9.95
CA GLU A 163 11.61 -24.69 10.14
C GLU A 163 10.24 -24.12 9.74
N VAL A 164 10.04 -22.80 9.87
CA VAL A 164 8.77 -22.15 9.50
C VAL A 164 8.77 -21.61 8.07
N MET A 165 9.94 -21.38 7.50
CA MET A 165 10.11 -20.81 6.17
C MET A 165 9.83 -21.81 5.05
N LEU A 166 9.34 -21.29 3.93
CA LEU A 166 9.34 -22.01 2.68
C LEU A 166 10.76 -22.27 2.21
N LYS A 167 10.94 -23.39 1.50
CA LYS A 167 12.17 -23.60 0.71
C LYS A 167 12.32 -22.44 -0.28
N LYS A 168 13.55 -22.01 -0.54
CA LYS A 168 13.87 -20.89 -1.46
C LYS A 168 13.12 -20.98 -2.80
N SER A 169 13.00 -22.17 -3.38
CA SER A 169 12.30 -22.40 -4.65
C SER A 169 10.77 -22.28 -4.61
N LYS A 170 10.19 -22.13 -3.43
CA LYS A 170 8.74 -22.03 -3.19
C LYS A 170 8.31 -20.65 -2.66
N MET A 171 9.26 -19.78 -2.33
CA MET A 171 8.95 -18.40 -1.96
C MET A 171 8.34 -17.67 -3.16
N PHE A 172 7.36 -16.81 -2.90
CA PHE A 172 6.80 -15.93 -3.91
C PHE A 172 7.83 -14.87 -4.30
N LEU A 173 8.24 -14.85 -5.58
CA LEU A 173 9.15 -13.84 -6.11
C LEU A 173 8.53 -13.07 -7.30
N GLY A 174 7.28 -13.39 -7.66
CA GLY A 174 6.59 -12.84 -8.81
C GLY A 174 7.34 -13.11 -10.11
N SER A 175 7.41 -12.12 -11.00
CA SER A 175 8.04 -12.29 -12.32
C SER A 175 9.55 -12.63 -12.27
N ALA A 176 10.21 -12.43 -11.12
CA ALA A 176 11.61 -12.81 -10.93
C ALA A 176 11.83 -14.33 -10.99
N GLU A 177 10.79 -15.15 -10.74
CA GLU A 177 10.86 -16.63 -10.79
C GLU A 177 11.33 -17.14 -12.16
N SER A 178 10.92 -16.46 -13.23
CA SER A 178 11.34 -16.80 -14.60
C SER A 178 12.85 -16.65 -14.85
N ILE A 179 13.48 -15.69 -14.16
CA ILE A 179 14.93 -15.44 -14.25
C ILE A 179 15.68 -16.43 -13.35
N VAL A 180 15.16 -16.65 -12.14
CA VAL A 180 15.72 -17.59 -11.16
C VAL A 180 15.75 -19.01 -11.72
N SER A 181 14.64 -19.49 -12.28
CA SER A 181 14.52 -20.85 -12.83
C SER A 181 15.50 -21.14 -13.97
N LYS A 182 15.85 -20.13 -14.78
CA LYS A 182 16.84 -20.25 -15.86
C LYS A 182 18.29 -20.17 -15.37
N ASN A 183 18.54 -19.66 -14.17
CA ASN A 183 19.87 -19.31 -13.66
C ASN A 183 20.14 -19.83 -12.24
N VAL A 184 19.56 -20.98 -11.87
CA VAL A 184 19.53 -21.50 -10.48
C VAL A 184 20.91 -21.57 -9.82
N LYS A 185 21.97 -21.92 -10.58
CA LYS A 185 23.34 -22.07 -10.09
C LYS A 185 24.16 -20.78 -10.11
N HIS A 186 23.59 -19.66 -10.55
CA HIS A 186 24.30 -18.40 -10.71
C HIS A 186 24.46 -17.67 -9.37
N ASP A 187 25.67 -17.20 -9.04
CA ASP A 187 25.96 -16.54 -7.75
C ASP A 187 25.05 -15.34 -7.48
N THR A 188 24.72 -14.57 -8.51
CA THR A 188 23.75 -13.46 -8.41
C THR A 188 22.37 -13.91 -7.95
N VAL A 189 21.90 -15.09 -8.37
CA VAL A 189 20.62 -15.66 -7.93
C VAL A 189 20.70 -16.09 -6.47
N ALA A 190 21.81 -16.73 -6.06
CA ALA A 190 22.04 -17.09 -4.66
C ALA A 190 22.08 -15.85 -3.74
N ALA A 191 22.78 -14.79 -4.16
CA ALA A 191 22.85 -13.52 -3.45
C ALA A 191 21.49 -12.81 -3.40
N PHE A 192 20.72 -12.86 -4.49
CA PHE A 192 19.36 -12.32 -4.54
C PHE A 192 18.44 -13.03 -3.55
N PHE A 193 18.45 -14.37 -3.50
CA PHE A 193 17.65 -15.12 -2.53
C PHE A 193 17.95 -14.74 -1.09
N LYS A 194 19.23 -14.57 -0.74
CA LYS A 194 19.61 -14.12 0.60
C LYS A 194 19.00 -12.75 0.93
N GLN A 195 19.04 -11.82 -0.02
CA GLN A 195 18.48 -10.47 0.16
C GLN A 195 16.95 -10.47 0.19
N ALA A 196 16.30 -11.25 -0.68
CA ALA A 196 14.85 -11.37 -0.71
C ALA A 196 14.33 -11.98 0.61
N ASN A 197 14.99 -13.03 1.12
CA ASN A 197 14.62 -13.62 2.41
C ASN A 197 14.79 -12.61 3.56
N GLN A 198 15.93 -11.91 3.59
CA GLN A 198 16.16 -10.87 4.60
C GLN A 198 15.07 -9.79 4.53
N ALA A 199 14.70 -9.33 3.34
CA ALA A 199 13.67 -8.31 3.16
C ALA A 199 12.29 -8.78 3.67
N TYR A 200 11.91 -10.03 3.39
CA TYR A 200 10.67 -10.60 3.91
C TYR A 200 10.67 -10.69 5.43
N VAL A 201 11.75 -11.21 6.03
CA VAL A 201 11.89 -11.34 7.48
C VAL A 201 11.84 -9.99 8.17
N GLU A 202 12.63 -9.01 7.72
CA GLU A 202 12.66 -7.66 8.30
C GLU A 202 11.31 -6.97 8.18
N CYS A 203 10.64 -7.09 7.03
CA CYS A 203 9.32 -6.51 6.82
C CYS A 203 8.26 -7.19 7.70
N ALA A 204 8.26 -8.52 7.79
CA ALA A 204 7.33 -9.26 8.65
C ALA A 204 7.50 -8.90 10.13
N GLN A 205 8.74 -8.80 10.62
CA GLN A 205 9.04 -8.35 11.98
C GLN A 205 8.60 -6.89 12.22
N TYR A 206 8.76 -6.03 11.21
CA TYR A 206 8.27 -4.67 11.28
C TYR A 206 6.73 -4.63 11.39
N LEU A 207 6.03 -5.43 10.57
CA LEU A 207 4.57 -5.56 10.62
C LEU A 207 4.09 -6.11 11.97
N GLN A 208 4.74 -7.16 12.50
CA GLN A 208 4.46 -7.71 13.85
C GLN A 208 4.55 -6.64 14.93
N LYS A 209 5.50 -5.71 14.82
CA LYS A 209 5.72 -4.65 15.80
C LYS A 209 4.78 -3.45 15.63
N LYS A 210 4.36 -3.15 14.40
CA LYS A 210 3.71 -1.88 14.05
C LYS A 210 2.21 -2.00 13.82
N LEU A 211 1.72 -3.13 13.34
CA LEU A 211 0.29 -3.30 13.15
C LEU A 211 -0.40 -3.50 14.52
N PRO A 212 -1.44 -2.74 14.86
CA PRO A 212 -2.17 -2.84 16.12
C PRO A 212 -3.13 -4.06 16.16
N LEU A 213 -2.66 -5.23 15.73
CA LEU A 213 -3.45 -6.45 15.59
C LEU A 213 -3.89 -7.06 16.95
N ASN A 214 -3.26 -6.64 18.05
CA ASN A 214 -3.70 -6.98 19.41
C ASN A 214 -4.70 -5.96 20.00
N SER A 215 -5.12 -4.95 19.24
CA SER A 215 -6.02 -3.90 19.71
C SER A 215 -7.44 -4.43 19.90
N SER A 216 -7.85 -4.59 21.15
CA SER A 216 -9.23 -4.92 21.52
C SER A 216 -10.22 -3.87 21.00
N LEU A 217 -9.81 -2.61 20.88
CA LEU A 217 -10.63 -1.53 20.34
C LEU A 217 -10.92 -1.73 18.85
N LEU A 218 -9.89 -1.92 18.02
CA LEU A 218 -10.07 -2.12 16.58
C LEU A 218 -10.85 -3.40 16.27
N GLN A 219 -10.56 -4.48 17.02
CA GLN A 219 -11.37 -5.71 16.98
C GLN A 219 -12.83 -5.45 17.29
N SER A 220 -13.13 -4.65 18.31
CA SER A 220 -14.51 -4.36 18.70
C SER A 220 -15.20 -3.44 17.70
N ILE A 221 -14.46 -2.49 17.10
CA ILE A 221 -14.95 -1.58 16.07
C ILE A 221 -15.36 -2.35 14.80
N SER A 222 -14.66 -3.42 14.41
CA SER A 222 -15.08 -4.25 13.25
C SER A 222 -16.53 -4.75 13.34
N ALA A 223 -17.06 -4.91 14.56
CA ALA A 223 -18.41 -5.42 14.78
C ALA A 223 -19.54 -4.43 14.44
N ILE A 224 -19.20 -3.16 14.14
CA ILE A 224 -20.18 -2.17 13.66
C ILE A 224 -20.51 -2.37 12.18
N ASP A 225 -19.75 -3.19 11.46
CA ASP A 225 -20.02 -3.53 10.07
C ASP A 225 -21.35 -4.30 9.96
N PRO A 226 -22.30 -3.87 9.11
CA PRO A 226 -23.56 -4.57 8.91
C PRO A 226 -23.39 -6.03 8.48
N ILE A 227 -22.29 -6.39 7.79
CA ILE A 227 -22.00 -7.75 7.34
C ILE A 227 -21.72 -8.67 8.53
N ALA A 228 -21.14 -8.15 9.61
CA ALA A 228 -20.83 -8.94 10.80
C ALA A 228 -22.07 -9.26 11.66
N ARG A 229 -23.24 -8.71 11.33
CA ARG A 229 -24.47 -8.87 12.12
C ARG A 229 -24.95 -10.32 12.13
N GLY A 230 -25.57 -10.73 13.24
CA GLY A 230 -26.17 -12.06 13.44
C GLY A 230 -25.25 -13.08 14.11
N HIS A 231 -24.01 -12.71 14.44
CA HIS A 231 -23.06 -13.58 15.14
C HIS A 231 -22.90 -13.22 16.61
N SER A 232 -22.79 -14.24 17.49
CA SER A 232 -22.56 -14.04 18.93
C SER A 232 -21.27 -13.26 19.21
N VAL A 233 -20.20 -13.55 18.47
CA VAL A 233 -18.92 -12.84 18.56
C VAL A 233 -19.08 -11.35 18.27
N THR A 234 -19.93 -10.97 17.32
CA THR A 234 -20.23 -9.57 16.98
C THR A 234 -20.94 -8.87 18.14
N ALA A 235 -21.94 -9.52 18.75
CA ALA A 235 -22.62 -8.99 19.93
C ALA A 235 -21.64 -8.76 21.10
N ASP A 236 -20.76 -9.73 21.36
CA ASP A 236 -19.74 -9.63 22.42
C ASP A 236 -18.74 -8.51 22.17
N ARG A 237 -18.32 -8.33 20.91
CA ARG A 237 -17.46 -7.22 20.49
C ARG A 237 -18.14 -5.87 20.68
N LEU A 238 -19.39 -5.70 20.23
CA LEU A 238 -20.16 -4.47 20.43
C LEU A 238 -20.34 -4.14 21.92
N LYS A 239 -20.64 -5.14 22.77
CA LYS A 239 -20.77 -4.95 24.23
C LYS A 239 -19.49 -4.52 24.92
N ARG A 240 -18.31 -4.73 24.32
CA ARG A 240 -17.04 -4.25 24.86
C ARG A 240 -16.80 -2.76 24.56
N LEU A 241 -17.42 -2.21 23.52
CA LEU A 241 -17.16 -0.82 23.09
C LEU A 241 -17.35 0.23 24.18
N PRO A 242 -18.39 0.22 25.02
CA PRO A 242 -18.54 1.21 26.11
C PRO A 242 -17.35 1.25 27.07
N LYS A 243 -16.74 0.09 27.34
CA LYS A 243 -15.57 -0.02 28.21
C LYS A 243 -14.28 0.47 27.56
N LEU A 244 -14.24 0.50 26.23
CA LEU A 244 -13.07 0.90 25.44
C LEU A 244 -13.17 2.37 24.99
N VAL A 245 -14.39 2.88 24.82
CA VAL A 245 -14.72 4.24 24.39
C VAL A 245 -15.60 4.88 25.46
N THR A 246 -14.98 5.20 26.60
CA THR A 246 -15.66 5.54 27.86
C THR A 246 -16.37 6.89 27.86
N ASN A 247 -16.07 7.77 26.90
CA ASN A 247 -16.55 9.15 26.92
C ASN A 247 -17.84 9.37 26.11
N VAL A 248 -18.44 8.30 25.57
CA VAL A 248 -19.59 8.41 24.66
C VAL A 248 -20.91 8.16 25.38
N LEU A 249 -20.94 7.21 26.31
CA LEU A 249 -22.15 6.85 27.04
C LEU A 249 -22.09 7.37 28.47
N MET A 250 -23.24 7.79 28.98
CA MET A 250 -23.45 8.02 30.41
C MET A 250 -23.71 6.68 31.10
N GLN A 251 -23.50 6.63 32.42
CA GLN A 251 -23.65 5.39 33.19
C GLN A 251 -25.08 4.84 33.12
N GLU A 252 -26.10 5.71 33.04
CA GLU A 252 -27.49 5.29 32.92
C GLU A 252 -27.82 4.68 31.54
N GLU A 253 -27.02 4.98 30.51
CA GLU A 253 -27.21 4.50 29.14
C GLU A 253 -26.65 3.09 28.91
N GLU A 254 -25.78 2.57 29.80
CA GLU A 254 -25.09 1.28 29.59
C GLU A 254 -26.04 0.08 29.50
N MET A 255 -27.09 0.07 30.33
CA MET A 255 -28.10 -1.00 30.32
C MET A 255 -28.89 -0.97 29.01
N GLN A 256 -29.29 0.22 28.56
CA GLN A 256 -30.01 0.39 27.31
C GLN A 256 -29.13 0.05 26.11
N TYR A 257 -27.85 0.43 26.12
CA TYR A 257 -26.89 0.03 25.09
C TYR A 257 -26.79 -1.49 24.96
N SER A 258 -26.72 -2.20 26.09
CA SER A 258 -26.65 -3.66 26.10
C SER A 258 -27.89 -4.31 25.49
N LEU A 259 -29.07 -3.74 25.73
CA LEU A 259 -30.34 -4.16 25.12
C LEU A 259 -30.37 -3.85 23.62
N ASP A 260 -29.98 -2.63 23.22
CA ASP A 260 -29.89 -2.20 21.82
C ASP A 260 -29.02 -3.17 21.02
N VAL A 261 -27.85 -3.55 21.54
CA VAL A 261 -26.95 -4.53 20.90
C VAL A 261 -27.65 -5.87 20.71
N HIS A 262 -28.39 -6.38 21.69
CA HIS A 262 -29.11 -7.64 21.54
C HIS A 262 -30.20 -7.58 20.46
N LEU A 263 -31.03 -6.55 20.50
CA LEU A 263 -32.14 -6.39 19.58
C LEU A 263 -31.65 -6.11 18.15
N TYR A 264 -30.58 -5.32 18.00
CA TYR A 264 -29.95 -5.00 16.72
C TYR A 264 -29.52 -6.25 15.95
N GLN A 265 -28.97 -7.27 16.63
CA GLN A 265 -28.41 -8.45 15.97
C GLN A 265 -29.47 -9.31 15.26
N VAL A 266 -30.73 -9.25 15.71
CA VAL A 266 -31.82 -10.10 15.22
C VAL A 266 -32.89 -9.34 14.44
N ASP A 267 -32.77 -8.00 14.33
CA ASP A 267 -33.78 -7.19 13.63
C ASP A 267 -33.74 -7.39 12.11
N LYS A 268 -34.82 -7.97 11.60
CA LYS A 268 -35.06 -8.25 10.19
C LYS A 268 -35.62 -7.04 9.43
N PHE A 269 -36.05 -6.00 10.14
CA PHE A 269 -36.63 -4.77 9.58
C PHE A 269 -35.59 -3.66 9.38
N LEU A 270 -34.31 -3.94 9.62
CA LEU A 270 -33.22 -3.04 9.27
C LEU A 270 -33.06 -2.92 7.76
N PRO A 271 -32.61 -1.76 7.24
CA PRO A 271 -32.36 -1.57 5.81
C PRO A 271 -31.33 -2.58 5.29
N SER A 272 -31.46 -2.96 4.02
CA SER A 272 -30.44 -3.74 3.32
C SER A 272 -29.10 -3.00 3.37
N TYR A 273 -28.02 -3.75 3.56
CA TYR A 273 -26.64 -3.23 3.45
C TYR A 273 -26.10 -3.30 2.02
N THR A 274 -26.93 -3.73 1.06
CA THR A 274 -26.63 -3.73 -0.37
C THR A 274 -27.61 -2.86 -1.15
N ASP A 275 -27.13 -2.26 -2.24
CA ASP A 275 -27.95 -1.54 -3.21
C ASP A 275 -28.73 -2.49 -4.15
N GLU A 276 -29.49 -1.93 -5.08
CA GLU A 276 -30.29 -2.67 -6.06
C GLU A 276 -29.44 -3.54 -7.02
N HIS A 277 -28.15 -3.27 -7.12
CA HIS A 277 -27.18 -4.00 -7.94
C HIS A 277 -26.37 -5.02 -7.13
N GLY A 278 -26.61 -5.12 -5.82
CA GLY A 278 -25.88 -6.02 -4.92
C GLY A 278 -24.54 -5.47 -4.42
N ASN A 279 -24.22 -4.19 -4.65
CA ASN A 279 -23.01 -3.57 -4.10
C ASN A 279 -23.22 -3.20 -2.64
N ILE A 280 -22.17 -3.36 -1.82
CA ILE A 280 -22.20 -3.00 -0.41
C ILE A 280 -22.29 -1.48 -0.27
N LEU A 281 -23.25 -1.01 0.54
CA LEU A 281 -23.42 0.41 0.86
C LEU A 281 -22.27 0.91 1.73
N GLN A 282 -21.90 2.19 1.55
CA GLN A 282 -20.99 2.86 2.47
C GLN A 282 -21.56 2.83 3.90
N ILE A 283 -20.67 2.62 4.87
CA ILE A 283 -21.08 2.34 6.24
C ILE A 283 -21.85 3.51 6.88
N ASP A 284 -21.45 4.74 6.58
CA ASP A 284 -22.09 5.96 7.06
C ASP A 284 -23.48 6.16 6.43
N ILE A 285 -23.64 5.85 5.13
CA ILE A 285 -24.94 5.88 4.45
C ILE A 285 -25.89 4.86 5.10
N TRP A 286 -25.41 3.63 5.30
CA TRP A 286 -26.23 2.58 5.90
C TRP A 286 -26.63 2.92 7.34
N TRP A 287 -25.66 3.30 8.18
CA TRP A 287 -25.94 3.71 9.56
C TRP A 287 -26.82 4.95 9.63
N ALA A 288 -26.71 5.91 8.70
CA ALA A 288 -27.62 7.05 8.64
C ALA A 288 -29.09 6.62 8.46
N ALA A 289 -29.36 5.57 7.68
CA ALA A 289 -30.70 5.01 7.57
C ALA A 289 -31.16 4.36 8.88
N VAL A 290 -30.26 3.65 9.58
CA VAL A 290 -30.54 3.08 10.92
C VAL A 290 -30.83 4.20 11.93
N PHE A 291 -30.07 5.29 11.91
CA PHE A 291 -30.25 6.44 12.81
C PHE A 291 -31.64 7.06 12.65
N ARG A 292 -32.13 7.21 11.41
CA ARG A 292 -33.46 7.76 11.13
C ARG A 292 -34.60 6.91 11.68
N SER A 293 -34.37 5.62 11.92
CA SER A 293 -35.39 4.73 12.50
C SER A 293 -35.65 4.99 13.99
N ASN A 294 -34.73 5.68 14.69
CA ASN A 294 -34.78 5.91 16.14
C ASN A 294 -34.98 4.65 17.01
N LYS A 295 -34.71 3.45 16.49
CA LYS A 295 -34.87 2.19 17.23
C LYS A 295 -33.72 1.92 18.22
N TYR A 296 -32.50 2.29 17.85
CA TYR A 296 -31.27 1.94 18.56
C TYR A 296 -30.48 3.18 18.95
N CYS A 297 -31.10 4.12 19.66
CA CYS A 297 -30.55 5.45 19.90
C CYS A 297 -29.17 5.41 20.57
N VAL A 298 -28.98 4.52 21.56
CA VAL A 298 -27.74 4.47 22.36
C VAL A 298 -26.63 3.78 21.58
N LEU A 299 -26.96 2.69 20.87
CA LEU A 299 -26.01 2.07 19.92
C LEU A 299 -25.62 3.04 18.81
N SER A 300 -26.58 3.80 18.28
CA SER A 300 -26.36 4.79 17.23
C SER A 300 -25.39 5.89 17.68
N LYS A 301 -25.55 6.37 18.92
CA LYS A 301 -24.63 7.34 19.55
C LYS A 301 -23.19 6.83 19.58
N MET A 302 -22.98 5.56 19.98
CA MET A 302 -21.66 4.91 19.97
C MET A 302 -21.08 4.83 18.55
N VAL A 303 -21.88 4.37 17.58
CA VAL A 303 -21.42 4.23 16.20
C VAL A 303 -21.08 5.58 15.58
N GLN A 304 -21.89 6.62 15.81
CA GLN A 304 -21.59 7.98 15.34
C GLN A 304 -20.24 8.47 15.87
N ALA A 305 -19.96 8.25 17.16
CA ALA A 305 -18.67 8.62 17.74
C ALA A 305 -17.51 7.89 17.06
N ILE A 306 -17.65 6.58 16.81
CA ILE A 306 -16.59 5.78 16.15
C ILE A 306 -16.38 6.21 14.70
N LEU A 307 -17.46 6.39 13.93
CA LEU A 307 -17.36 6.80 12.51
C LEU A 307 -16.85 8.24 12.35
N SER A 308 -16.96 9.07 13.39
CA SER A 308 -16.37 10.41 13.40
C SER A 308 -14.85 10.42 13.60
N CYS A 309 -14.24 9.29 13.99
CA CYS A 309 -12.80 9.18 14.13
C CYS A 309 -12.10 9.20 12.76
N PHE A 310 -11.22 10.19 12.57
CA PHE A 310 -10.35 10.24 11.40
C PHE A 310 -9.34 9.07 11.44
N HIS A 311 -9.31 8.30 10.36
CA HIS A 311 -8.38 7.17 10.17
C HIS A 311 -7.50 7.35 8.91
N VAL A 312 -7.71 8.45 8.17
CA VAL A 312 -7.04 8.75 6.89
C VAL A 312 -5.92 9.78 7.07
N PRO A 313 -4.80 9.69 6.33
CA PRO A 313 -3.75 10.72 6.28
C PRO A 313 -4.17 12.07 5.67
N GLN A 314 -5.46 12.39 5.49
CA GLN A 314 -5.86 13.69 4.91
C GLN A 314 -5.37 14.88 5.72
N VAL A 315 -5.22 14.70 7.03
CA VAL A 315 -4.58 15.69 7.90
C VAL A 315 -3.10 15.85 7.53
N GLU A 316 -2.37 14.76 7.27
CA GLU A 316 -0.98 14.81 6.76
C GLU A 316 -0.86 15.41 5.37
N ASN A 317 -1.85 15.21 4.48
CA ASN A 317 -1.87 15.86 3.17
C ASN A 317 -2.04 17.38 3.31
N SER A 318 -2.85 17.82 4.27
CA SER A 318 -2.98 19.24 4.64
C SER A 318 -1.68 19.79 5.23
N PHE A 319 -0.97 19.00 6.04
CA PHE A 319 0.36 19.34 6.58
C PHE A 319 1.48 19.28 5.54
N SER A 320 1.38 18.41 4.53
CA SER A 320 2.34 18.31 3.42
C SER A 320 2.19 19.50 2.48
N MET A 321 0.95 19.89 2.16
CA MET A 321 0.66 21.18 1.50
C MET A 321 1.15 22.37 2.33
N MET A 322 1.09 22.28 3.67
CA MET A 322 1.64 23.30 4.56
C MET A 322 3.17 23.39 4.46
N GLY A 323 3.88 22.28 4.19
CA GLY A 323 5.31 22.29 3.90
C GLY A 323 5.68 23.03 2.62
N ASP A 324 4.89 22.86 1.56
CA ASP A 324 5.09 23.54 0.27
C ASP A 324 4.73 25.03 0.31
N VAL A 325 3.78 25.43 1.16
CA VAL A 325 3.33 26.84 1.30
C VAL A 325 4.15 27.62 2.34
N LEU A 326 4.83 26.95 3.27
CA LEU A 326 5.67 27.58 4.30
C LEU A 326 7.16 27.54 3.99
N ASP A 327 7.57 27.12 2.78
CA ASP A 327 8.98 27.08 2.42
C ASP A 327 9.62 28.47 2.59
N LYS A 328 10.83 28.47 3.19
CA LYS A 328 11.54 29.68 3.66
C LYS A 328 11.82 30.69 2.55
N GLU A 329 11.72 30.29 1.29
CA GLU A 329 12.02 31.14 0.13
C GLU A 329 10.79 31.58 -0.69
N SER A 330 9.58 31.01 -0.50
CA SER A 330 8.49 31.24 -1.47
C SER A 330 7.06 31.46 -0.93
N GLY A 331 6.80 31.44 0.37
CA GLY A 331 5.44 31.65 0.90
C GLY A 331 5.35 32.54 2.13
N ASN A 332 4.80 33.75 1.96
CA ASN A 332 4.68 34.77 3.00
C ASN A 332 3.33 34.69 3.77
N MET A 333 2.69 33.51 3.82
CA MET A 333 1.39 33.35 4.50
C MET A 333 1.58 32.90 5.94
N LYS A 334 1.15 33.74 6.89
CA LYS A 334 1.17 33.39 8.31
C LYS A 334 0.30 32.15 8.57
N ILE A 335 0.79 31.24 9.41
CA ILE A 335 0.10 30.00 9.81
C ILE A 335 -1.35 30.27 10.26
N GLY A 336 -1.58 31.37 11.00
CA GLY A 336 -2.91 31.77 11.46
C GLY A 336 -3.88 32.09 10.31
N THR A 337 -3.41 32.76 9.25
CA THR A 337 -4.22 33.11 8.08
C THR A 337 -4.59 31.87 7.28
N PHE A 338 -3.65 30.96 7.07
CA PHE A 338 -3.94 29.70 6.37
C PHE A 338 -4.88 28.80 7.18
N SER A 339 -4.71 28.71 8.50
CA SER A 339 -5.62 27.98 9.39
C SER A 339 -7.05 28.53 9.33
N ALA A 340 -7.21 29.85 9.29
CA ALA A 340 -8.51 30.49 9.10
C ALA A 340 -9.12 30.13 7.73
N ILE A 341 -8.33 30.19 6.64
CA ILE A 341 -8.78 29.80 5.30
C ILE A 341 -9.19 28.33 5.25
N GLN A 342 -8.41 27.43 5.84
CA GLN A 342 -8.76 26.01 5.91
C GLN A 342 -10.05 25.80 6.71
N THR A 343 -10.21 26.47 7.84
CA THR A 343 -11.42 26.39 8.67
C THR A 343 -12.64 26.83 7.87
N VAL A 344 -12.55 27.96 7.15
CA VAL A 344 -13.62 28.45 6.27
C VAL A 344 -13.89 27.46 5.14
N LYS A 345 -12.85 26.96 4.47
CA LYS A 345 -12.96 25.98 3.39
C LYS A 345 -13.65 24.69 3.86
N TYR A 346 -13.24 24.12 4.98
CA TYR A 346 -13.85 22.91 5.54
C TYR A 346 -15.29 23.16 6.00
N ARG A 347 -15.59 24.35 6.54
CA ARG A 347 -16.96 24.74 6.92
C ARG A 347 -17.88 24.90 5.72
N LEU A 348 -17.39 25.49 4.63
CA LEU A 348 -18.15 25.61 3.39
C LEU A 348 -18.38 24.23 2.76
N SER A 349 -17.31 23.43 2.69
CA SER A 349 -17.37 22.07 2.14
C SER A 349 -18.29 21.15 2.94
N SER A 350 -18.33 21.26 4.28
CA SER A 350 -19.24 20.44 5.10
C SER A 350 -20.71 20.80 4.93
N GLN A 351 -20.99 21.99 4.38
CA GLN A 351 -22.34 22.46 4.06
C GLN A 351 -22.70 22.24 2.58
N ASN A 352 -21.84 21.57 1.79
CA ASN A 352 -21.95 21.49 0.33
C ASN A 352 -22.09 22.87 -0.35
N LYS A 353 -21.49 23.90 0.25
CA LYS A 353 -21.47 25.25 -0.31
C LYS A 353 -20.09 25.55 -0.86
N SER A 354 -20.05 26.21 -2.00
CA SER A 354 -18.83 26.75 -2.57
C SER A 354 -18.58 28.16 -2.03
N ALA A 355 -17.33 28.62 -2.06
CA ALA A 355 -17.06 30.03 -1.77
C ALA A 355 -17.71 30.96 -2.81
N ILE A 356 -17.98 30.46 -4.02
CA ILE A 356 -18.67 31.19 -5.09
C ILE A 356 -20.16 31.39 -4.73
N ASP A 357 -20.75 30.53 -3.89
CA ASP A 357 -22.15 30.69 -3.47
C ASP A 357 -22.35 31.85 -2.49
N PHE A 358 -21.26 32.46 -2.02
CA PHE A 358 -21.23 33.59 -1.09
C PHE A 358 -20.70 34.90 -1.73
N PHE A 359 -20.37 34.88 -3.02
CA PHE A 359 -20.03 36.04 -3.85
C PHE A 359 -21.04 36.19 -4.98
#